data_AF-A0A195FUB7-F1
#
_entry.id   AF-A0A195FUB7-F1
#
_cell.length_a   1.000
_cell.length_b   1.000
_cell.length_c   1.000
_cell.angle_alpha   90.00
_cell.angle_beta   90.00
_cell.angle_gamma   90.00
#
_symmetry.space_group_name_H-M   'P 1'
#
loop_
_entity.id
_entity.type
_entity.pdbx_description
1 polymer ?
#
loop_
_entity_poly.entity_id
_entity_poly.type
_entity_poly.pdbx_seq_one_letter_code
_entity_poly.pdbx_strand_id
1 'polypeptide(L)'
;LTKIFTLSKKIKFKDTDDFSTRFLKTAFIIEKNLSLFNSACKHVDIVTTILEYLKNFGVKFMFDIEFDEEYNKEEIILSVMLTIFNICTEHKVQLFLENAIIKNSILNQIQYNSLKNELLNQTNEMILLKDSDLYTVINYLMRIGSSRINKIWVQVIIKQKFLSLIKKYFHCKDFKIFKSTICIFKSTKEFTPRTSYNMNIMSIWSEDLVYARYLATVLNRDIIFVNVHMDLYGGDILLPYVKVFGKIYEGFKLTFNDDSIRVPNANEVNFLHVLDKESMPICNLFYGGKWHKPVKNIYWKHNNMLWANATKDDIKICFNSAIEGFKIWKTWSITNRIDVLSQMITILKYNSKFSKTASKLTGFFNFTRAWLLCSQNDRLEVIQNRIPRGVIILKERSEEILILRLIQVLISGNSVIVIADKHSCSLTPYCDIFSTSKIPRGVINFLFNQNTKDLELSLCATDYVNYEKQLFTSNFEKMYINLTLSKQIVLSLK
;
A
#
# COMPACT_ATOMS: atom_id res chain seq x y z
N LEU A 1 -27.73 26.02 -6.86
CA LEU A 1 -26.94 25.03 -7.65
C LEU A 1 -26.16 25.64 -8.83
N THR A 2 -26.75 26.14 -9.92
CA THR A 2 -25.99 26.77 -11.04
C THR A 2 -25.17 28.00 -10.62
N LYS A 3 -25.65 28.72 -9.61
CA LYS A 3 -24.94 29.83 -8.95
C LYS A 3 -23.59 29.42 -8.33
N ILE A 4 -23.44 28.19 -7.84
CA ILE A 4 -22.16 27.72 -7.25
C ILE A 4 -21.11 27.58 -8.34
N PHE A 5 -21.47 26.95 -9.45
CA PHE A 5 -20.58 26.78 -10.59
C PHE A 5 -20.12 28.12 -11.17
N THR A 6 -20.98 29.14 -11.22
CA THR A 6 -20.59 30.45 -11.76
C THR A 6 -19.67 31.25 -10.83
N LEU A 7 -19.57 30.89 -9.54
CA LEU A 7 -18.62 31.53 -8.62
C LEU A 7 -17.17 31.21 -8.99
N SER A 8 -16.88 30.03 -9.53
CA SER A 8 -15.50 29.69 -9.92
C SER A 8 -14.98 30.58 -11.05
N LYS A 9 -15.86 31.03 -11.96
CA LYS A 9 -15.53 31.96 -13.05
C LYS A 9 -15.10 33.35 -12.55
N LYS A 10 -15.43 33.70 -11.31
CA LYS A 10 -15.03 34.98 -10.69
C LYS A 10 -13.61 34.93 -10.10
N ILE A 11 -13.02 33.75 -10.04
CA ILE A 11 -11.70 33.54 -9.47
C ILE A 11 -10.66 33.75 -10.57
N LYS A 12 -9.77 34.72 -10.36
CA LYS A 12 -8.61 34.95 -11.23
C LYS A 12 -7.35 34.92 -10.39
N PHE A 13 -6.34 34.22 -10.91
CA PHE A 13 -5.02 34.12 -10.30
C PHE A 13 -4.00 34.82 -11.21
N LYS A 14 -3.03 35.51 -10.59
CA LYS A 14 -1.91 36.14 -11.30
C LYS A 14 -0.86 35.08 -11.65
N ASP A 15 -0.49 34.30 -10.66
CA ASP A 15 0.29 33.07 -10.82
C ASP A 15 -0.68 31.88 -10.77
N THR A 16 -0.66 31.07 -11.83
CA THR A 16 -1.54 29.90 -11.96
C THR A 16 -1.15 28.75 -11.05
N ASP A 17 0.07 28.72 -10.50
CA ASP A 17 0.60 27.62 -9.70
C ASP A 17 0.86 28.02 -8.23
N ASP A 18 0.43 29.22 -7.83
CA ASP A 18 0.34 29.62 -6.42
C ASP A 18 -0.85 28.93 -5.73
N PHE A 19 -0.61 27.69 -5.29
CA PHE A 19 -1.61 26.87 -4.62
C PHE A 19 -2.02 27.40 -3.24
N SER A 20 -1.15 28.13 -2.54
CA SER A 20 -1.53 28.79 -1.28
C SER A 20 -2.66 29.79 -1.52
N THR A 21 -2.46 30.72 -2.47
CA THR A 21 -3.47 31.71 -2.84
C THR A 21 -4.72 31.06 -3.39
N ARG A 22 -4.60 30.00 -4.19
CA ARG A 22 -5.76 29.23 -4.70
C ARG A 22 -6.62 28.70 -3.58
N PHE A 23 -6.02 28.01 -2.62
CA PHE A 23 -6.74 27.40 -1.49
C PHE A 23 -7.42 28.46 -0.62
N LEU A 24 -6.69 29.49 -0.19
CA LEU A 24 -7.20 30.52 0.71
C LEU A 24 -8.30 31.39 0.06
N LYS A 25 -8.15 31.78 -1.22
CA LYS A 25 -9.21 32.52 -1.93
C LYS A 25 -10.44 31.66 -2.17
N THR A 26 -10.27 30.37 -2.42
CA THR A 26 -11.39 29.44 -2.59
C THR A 26 -12.17 29.32 -1.29
N ALA A 27 -11.48 29.15 -0.16
CA ALA A 27 -12.11 29.12 1.17
C ALA A 27 -12.92 30.41 1.43
N PHE A 28 -12.31 31.57 1.20
CA PHE A 28 -12.97 32.87 1.38
C PHE A 28 -14.26 33.03 0.55
N ILE A 29 -14.29 32.51 -0.68
CA ILE A 29 -15.49 32.57 -1.53
C ILE A 29 -16.58 31.65 -1.00
N ILE A 30 -16.22 30.46 -0.50
CA ILE A 30 -17.18 29.55 0.14
C ILE A 30 -17.76 30.23 1.39
N GLU A 31 -16.94 30.85 2.24
CA GLU A 31 -17.39 31.57 3.44
C GLU A 31 -18.36 32.70 3.12
N LYS A 32 -18.03 33.53 2.11
CA LYS A 32 -18.93 34.61 1.65
C LYS A 32 -20.26 34.11 1.11
N ASN A 33 -20.34 32.85 0.70
CA ASN A 33 -21.53 32.23 0.14
C ASN A 33 -21.97 31.03 0.97
N LEU A 34 -21.70 31.02 2.29
CA LEU A 34 -21.83 29.84 3.15
C LEU A 34 -23.22 29.20 3.09
N SER A 35 -24.29 30.01 3.12
CA SER A 35 -25.67 29.53 3.01
C SER A 35 -25.96 28.79 1.70
N LEU A 36 -25.34 29.21 0.59
CA LEU A 36 -25.47 28.58 -0.71
C LEU A 36 -24.75 27.22 -0.76
N PHE A 37 -23.57 27.10 -0.14
CA PHE A 37 -22.85 25.84 -0.05
C PHE A 37 -23.51 24.87 0.93
N ASN A 38 -23.96 25.37 2.10
CA ASN A 38 -24.69 24.57 3.10
C ASN A 38 -26.00 24.02 2.56
N SER A 39 -26.71 24.77 1.71
CA SER A 39 -27.94 24.28 1.06
C SER A 39 -27.70 23.30 -0.08
N ALA A 40 -26.50 23.28 -0.67
CA ALA A 40 -26.13 22.33 -1.71
C ALA A 40 -25.58 21.02 -1.13
N CYS A 41 -24.81 21.09 -0.05
CA CYS A 41 -24.33 19.92 0.67
C CYS A 41 -25.45 19.30 1.51
N LYS A 42 -25.45 17.98 1.67
CA LYS A 42 -26.45 17.25 2.47
C LYS A 42 -26.41 17.60 3.97
N HIS A 43 -25.29 18.10 4.47
CA HIS A 43 -25.07 18.42 5.88
C HIS A 43 -24.06 19.58 6.01
N VAL A 44 -24.22 20.44 7.02
CA VAL A 44 -23.37 21.62 7.27
C VAL A 44 -21.91 21.25 7.57
N ASP A 45 -21.69 20.17 8.34
CA ASP A 45 -20.36 19.65 8.66
C ASP A 45 -19.49 19.39 7.42
N ILE A 46 -20.10 19.00 6.28
CA ILE A 46 -19.36 18.80 5.02
C ILE A 46 -18.67 20.09 4.58
N VAL A 47 -19.38 21.22 4.63
CA VAL A 47 -18.84 22.51 4.20
C VAL A 47 -17.78 23.00 5.18
N THR A 48 -18.00 22.79 6.48
CA THR A 48 -17.01 23.09 7.53
C THR A 48 -15.71 22.33 7.27
N THR A 49 -15.77 21.01 7.05
CA THR A 49 -14.58 20.20 6.75
C THR A 49 -13.87 20.67 5.48
N ILE A 50 -14.60 21.03 4.42
CA ILE A 50 -13.98 21.59 3.20
C ILE A 50 -13.19 22.87 3.53
N LEU A 51 -13.81 23.79 4.28
CA LEU A 51 -13.17 25.05 4.66
C LEU A 51 -11.91 24.82 5.50
N GLU A 52 -11.97 23.89 6.44
CA GLU A 52 -10.82 23.50 7.27
C GLU A 52 -9.65 22.99 6.42
N TYR A 53 -9.90 22.04 5.51
CA TYR A 53 -8.86 21.58 4.58
C TYR A 53 -8.26 22.71 3.74
N LEU A 54 -9.11 23.55 3.15
CA LEU A 54 -8.65 24.63 2.29
C LEU A 54 -7.79 25.64 3.06
N LYS A 55 -8.19 26.02 4.28
CA LYS A 55 -7.42 26.94 5.11
C LYS A 55 -6.12 26.30 5.59
N ASN A 56 -6.19 25.10 6.15
CA ASN A 56 -5.03 24.45 6.75
C ASN A 56 -3.95 24.16 5.71
N PHE A 57 -4.30 23.60 4.57
CA PHE A 57 -3.33 23.37 3.50
C PHE A 57 -2.90 24.66 2.80
N GLY A 58 -3.79 25.64 2.63
CA GLY A 58 -3.42 26.96 2.13
C GLY A 58 -2.35 27.64 2.99
N VAL A 59 -2.52 27.61 4.32
CA VAL A 59 -1.52 28.12 5.28
C VAL A 59 -0.22 27.30 5.23
N LYS A 60 -0.31 25.96 5.21
CA LYS A 60 0.89 25.11 5.11
C LYS A 60 1.70 25.39 3.84
N PHE A 61 1.05 25.58 2.70
CA PHE A 61 1.71 25.97 1.45
C PHE A 61 2.26 27.40 1.47
N MET A 62 1.68 28.31 2.27
CA MET A 62 2.17 29.68 2.40
C MET A 62 3.49 29.75 3.15
N PHE A 63 3.64 28.93 4.19
CA PHE A 63 4.80 28.94 5.08
C PHE A 63 5.81 27.83 4.76
N ASP A 64 5.63 27.12 3.63
CA ASP A 64 6.44 25.96 3.24
C ASP A 64 6.66 24.98 4.41
N ILE A 65 5.61 24.75 5.19
CA ILE A 65 5.66 23.82 6.31
C ILE A 65 5.96 22.44 5.74
N GLU A 66 7.04 21.81 6.21
CA GLU A 66 7.44 20.47 5.78
C GLU A 66 6.27 19.50 5.96
N PHE A 67 5.98 18.79 4.88
CA PHE A 67 5.02 17.71 4.85
C PHE A 67 5.75 16.37 4.99
N ASP A 68 5.00 15.29 5.20
CA ASP A 68 5.54 13.92 5.20
C ASP A 68 6.44 13.70 3.98
N GLU A 69 7.71 13.28 4.18
CA GLU A 69 8.71 13.04 3.13
C GLU A 69 8.21 12.08 2.05
N GLU A 70 7.17 11.28 2.36
CA GLU A 70 6.50 10.42 1.40
C GLU A 70 5.89 11.21 0.22
N TYR A 71 5.48 12.46 0.39
CA TYR A 71 4.73 13.22 -0.62
C TYR A 71 5.49 14.44 -1.12
N ASN A 72 5.50 14.63 -2.44
CA ASN A 72 5.84 15.92 -3.02
C ASN A 72 4.63 16.89 -2.97
N LYS A 73 4.86 18.18 -3.20
CA LYS A 73 3.83 19.24 -3.14
C LYS A 73 2.62 18.95 -4.04
N GLU A 74 2.84 18.44 -5.25
CA GLU A 74 1.79 18.09 -6.21
C GLU A 74 0.92 16.93 -5.70
N GLU A 75 1.55 15.87 -5.18
CA GLU A 75 0.87 14.71 -4.62
C GLU A 75 0.02 15.08 -3.40
N ILE A 76 0.46 16.05 -2.60
CA ILE A 76 -0.32 16.57 -1.47
C ILE A 76 -1.56 17.28 -1.97
N ILE A 77 -1.41 18.21 -2.93
CA ILE A 77 -2.54 18.95 -3.50
C ILE A 77 -3.57 17.99 -4.08
N LEU A 78 -3.12 17.00 -4.86
CA LEU A 78 -3.97 15.96 -5.41
C LEU A 78 -4.66 15.14 -4.32
N SER A 79 -3.92 14.70 -3.29
CA SER A 79 -4.49 13.92 -2.18
C SER A 79 -5.54 14.72 -1.38
N VAL A 80 -5.33 16.02 -1.17
CA VAL A 80 -6.30 16.91 -0.51
C VAL A 80 -7.56 17.03 -1.37
N MET A 81 -7.42 17.27 -2.67
CA MET A 81 -8.57 17.38 -3.58
C MET A 81 -9.39 16.08 -3.64
N LEU A 82 -8.73 14.94 -3.75
CA LEU A 82 -9.37 13.63 -3.74
C LEU A 82 -10.09 13.34 -2.41
N THR A 83 -9.49 13.77 -1.29
CA THR A 83 -10.09 13.69 0.05
C THR A 83 -11.36 14.53 0.16
N ILE A 84 -11.30 15.79 -0.25
CA ILE A 84 -12.47 16.67 -0.28
C ILE A 84 -13.58 16.09 -1.15
N PHE A 85 -13.25 15.45 -2.27
CA PHE A 85 -14.25 14.88 -3.18
C PHE A 85 -14.91 13.63 -2.62
N ASN A 86 -14.17 12.83 -1.84
CA ASN A 86 -14.78 11.73 -1.10
C ASN A 86 -15.77 12.26 -0.04
N ILE A 87 -15.42 13.35 0.64
CA ILE A 87 -16.30 13.99 1.65
C ILE A 87 -17.55 14.61 1.01
N CYS A 88 -17.37 15.32 -0.11
CA CYS A 88 -18.44 16.06 -0.80
C CYS A 88 -18.73 15.45 -2.18
N THR A 89 -19.84 14.71 -2.27
CA THR A 89 -20.31 14.07 -3.52
C THR A 89 -21.20 14.98 -4.37
N GLU A 90 -21.47 16.21 -3.94
CA GLU A 90 -22.29 17.15 -4.71
C GLU A 90 -21.49 17.65 -5.91
N HIS A 91 -21.85 17.16 -7.09
CA HIS A 91 -21.11 17.39 -8.33
C HIS A 91 -20.85 18.87 -8.63
N LYS A 92 -21.80 19.77 -8.30
CA LYS A 92 -21.61 21.20 -8.55
C LYS A 92 -20.61 21.86 -7.61
N VAL A 93 -20.48 21.36 -6.38
CA VAL A 93 -19.45 21.80 -5.43
C VAL A 93 -18.09 21.25 -5.85
N GLN A 94 -18.02 19.97 -6.26
CA GLN A 94 -16.80 19.38 -6.81
C GLN A 94 -16.30 20.18 -8.03
N LEU A 95 -17.16 20.41 -9.03
CA LEU A 95 -16.82 21.22 -10.21
C LEU A 95 -16.35 22.64 -9.85
N PHE A 96 -16.93 23.26 -8.84
CA PHE A 96 -16.47 24.57 -8.36
C PHE A 96 -15.02 24.49 -7.86
N LEU A 97 -14.72 23.51 -6.99
CA LEU A 97 -13.38 23.28 -6.45
C LEU A 97 -12.37 22.91 -7.55
N GLU A 98 -12.74 22.07 -8.52
CA GLU A 98 -11.90 21.73 -9.67
C GLU A 98 -11.49 22.98 -10.45
N ASN A 99 -12.47 23.82 -10.78
CA ASN A 99 -12.22 25.05 -11.53
C ASN A 99 -11.38 26.06 -10.73
N ALA A 100 -11.57 26.10 -9.40
CA ALA A 100 -10.88 27.04 -8.54
C ALA A 100 -9.42 26.62 -8.23
N ILE A 101 -9.15 25.32 -8.12
CA ILE A 101 -7.88 24.81 -7.59
C ILE A 101 -7.04 24.09 -8.65
N ILE A 102 -7.65 23.28 -9.53
CA ILE A 102 -6.91 22.43 -10.49
C ILE A 102 -6.87 23.06 -11.89
N LYS A 103 -7.97 23.66 -12.33
CA LYS A 103 -8.04 24.18 -13.70
C LYS A 103 -6.97 25.25 -13.95
N ASN A 104 -6.35 25.17 -15.12
CA ASN A 104 -5.27 26.04 -15.58
C ASN A 104 -3.99 26.01 -14.71
N SER A 105 -3.80 25.02 -13.83
CA SER A 105 -2.50 24.78 -13.17
C SER A 105 -1.74 23.65 -13.85
N ILE A 106 -0.49 23.42 -13.44
CA ILE A 106 0.31 22.25 -13.84
C ILE A 106 -0.40 20.91 -13.62
N LEU A 107 -1.29 20.82 -12.63
CA LEU A 107 -2.04 19.61 -12.26
C LEU A 107 -3.23 19.29 -13.18
N ASN A 108 -3.57 20.19 -14.10
CA ASN A 108 -4.71 20.03 -15.01
C ASN A 108 -4.48 18.94 -16.09
N GLN A 109 -3.39 18.17 -16.02
CA GLN A 109 -3.03 17.11 -16.96
C GLN A 109 -3.67 15.74 -16.60
N ILE A 110 -3.47 14.75 -17.49
CA ILE A 110 -4.08 13.41 -17.54
C ILE A 110 -4.15 12.67 -16.18
N GLN A 111 -3.16 12.86 -15.30
CA GLN A 111 -3.08 12.18 -14.01
C GLN A 111 -4.30 12.46 -13.12
N TYR A 112 -4.79 13.70 -13.05
CA TYR A 112 -5.91 14.06 -12.18
C TYR A 112 -7.20 13.31 -12.52
N ASN A 113 -7.55 13.27 -13.81
CA ASN A 113 -8.77 12.59 -14.28
C ASN A 113 -8.70 11.08 -14.03
N SER A 114 -7.52 10.48 -14.21
CA SER A 114 -7.31 9.06 -13.92
C SER A 114 -7.52 8.75 -12.43
N LEU A 115 -6.93 9.55 -11.54
CA LEU A 115 -7.07 9.38 -10.09
C LEU A 115 -8.49 9.64 -9.59
N LYS A 116 -9.19 10.61 -10.19
CA LYS A 116 -10.58 10.91 -9.85
C LYS A 116 -11.50 9.73 -10.18
N ASN A 117 -11.27 9.03 -11.28
CA ASN A 117 -12.04 7.83 -11.63
C ASN A 117 -11.83 6.70 -10.62
N GLU A 118 -10.61 6.55 -10.08
CA GLU A 118 -10.29 5.54 -9.07
C GLU A 118 -11.00 5.76 -7.72
N LEU A 119 -11.46 6.98 -7.41
CA LEU A 119 -12.28 7.23 -6.22
C LEU A 119 -13.57 6.40 -6.21
N LEU A 120 -14.12 6.07 -7.39
CA LEU A 120 -15.33 5.24 -7.49
C LEU A 120 -15.07 3.79 -7.09
N ASN A 121 -13.82 3.34 -7.13
CA ASN A 121 -13.43 1.97 -6.86
C ASN A 121 -13.12 1.71 -5.38
N GLN A 122 -13.11 2.74 -4.53
CA GLN A 122 -12.79 2.60 -3.11
C GLN A 122 -13.79 1.70 -2.36
N THR A 123 -13.33 1.09 -1.27
CA THR A 123 -14.20 0.35 -0.34
C THR A 123 -14.23 1.05 1.01
N ASN A 124 -15.45 1.29 1.49
CA ASN A 124 -15.76 1.85 2.80
C ASN A 124 -16.50 0.78 3.59
N GLU A 125 -15.84 0.23 4.61
CA GLU A 125 -16.39 -0.83 5.46
C GLU A 125 -16.50 -0.39 6.91
N MET A 126 -17.37 -1.06 7.66
CA MET A 126 -17.57 -0.85 9.09
C MET A 126 -17.61 -2.20 9.82
N ILE A 127 -16.96 -2.30 10.97
CA ILE A 127 -17.00 -3.45 11.87
C ILE A 127 -17.64 -3.01 13.18
N LEU A 128 -18.72 -3.69 13.56
CA LEU A 128 -19.42 -3.54 14.83
C LEU A 128 -19.14 -4.77 15.70
N LEU A 129 -18.42 -4.56 16.80
CA LEU A 129 -18.14 -5.55 17.82
C LEU A 129 -19.28 -5.62 18.85
N LYS A 130 -19.29 -6.67 19.68
CA LYS A 130 -20.37 -6.97 20.64
C LYS A 130 -20.66 -5.82 21.61
N ASP A 131 -19.67 -5.01 21.87
CA ASP A 131 -19.62 -3.94 22.85
C ASP A 131 -19.82 -2.56 22.21
N SER A 132 -19.96 -2.44 20.88
CA SER A 132 -20.12 -1.13 20.22
C SER A 132 -21.29 -0.30 20.76
N ASP A 133 -21.11 1.01 20.90
CA ASP A 133 -22.22 1.95 21.02
C ASP A 133 -23.00 2.07 19.69
N LEU A 134 -24.08 1.29 19.61
CA LEU A 134 -24.95 1.26 18.44
C LEU A 134 -25.70 2.59 18.20
N TYR A 135 -25.93 3.43 19.22
CA TYR A 135 -26.61 4.70 19.00
C TYR A 135 -25.70 5.69 18.31
N THR A 136 -24.43 5.75 18.72
CA THR A 136 -23.42 6.57 18.03
C THR A 136 -23.24 6.12 16.59
N VAL A 137 -23.20 4.81 16.33
CA VAL A 137 -23.18 4.26 14.97
C VAL A 137 -24.41 4.70 14.15
N ILE A 138 -25.61 4.61 14.73
CA ILE A 138 -26.85 5.01 14.03
C ILE A 138 -26.87 6.50 13.73
N ASN A 139 -26.49 7.35 14.70
CA ASN A 139 -26.38 8.80 14.51
C ASN A 139 -25.41 9.14 13.37
N TYR A 140 -24.28 8.43 13.30
CA TYR A 140 -23.34 8.55 12.20
C TYR A 140 -23.99 8.17 10.86
N LEU A 141 -24.61 6.98 10.77
CA LEU A 141 -25.28 6.50 9.55
C LEU A 141 -26.38 7.46 9.07
N MET A 142 -27.10 8.10 9.99
CA MET A 142 -28.11 9.11 9.67
C MET A 142 -27.50 10.34 8.98
N ARG A 143 -26.29 10.75 9.36
CA ARG A 143 -25.60 11.91 8.78
C ARG A 143 -25.06 11.64 7.38
N ILE A 144 -24.47 10.46 7.16
CA ILE A 144 -23.80 10.13 5.89
C ILE A 144 -24.73 9.48 4.85
N GLY A 145 -25.82 8.86 5.29
CA GLY A 145 -26.73 8.09 4.46
C GLY A 145 -26.20 6.71 4.04
N SER A 146 -27.07 5.94 3.39
CA SER A 146 -26.84 4.53 3.04
C SER A 146 -25.84 4.29 1.89
N SER A 147 -25.58 5.30 1.06
CA SER A 147 -24.81 5.15 -0.19
C SER A 147 -23.29 5.17 -0.03
N ARG A 148 -22.77 5.45 1.18
CA ARG A 148 -21.33 5.68 1.41
C ARG A 148 -20.59 4.49 2.02
N ILE A 149 -21.31 3.48 2.51
CA ILE A 149 -20.74 2.28 3.11
C ILE A 149 -21.05 1.08 2.23
N ASN A 150 -20.01 0.41 1.76
CA ASN A 150 -20.11 -0.77 0.93
C ASN A 150 -20.48 -2.01 1.74
N LYS A 151 -20.05 -2.08 3.01
CA LYS A 151 -20.27 -3.26 3.87
C LYS A 151 -20.26 -2.91 5.36
N ILE A 152 -21.21 -3.47 6.12
CA ILE A 152 -21.26 -3.36 7.58
C ILE A 152 -21.16 -4.77 8.16
N TRP A 153 -20.01 -5.11 8.72
CA TRP A 153 -19.78 -6.34 9.46
C TRP A 153 -20.34 -6.19 10.88
N VAL A 154 -21.31 -7.03 11.24
CA VAL A 154 -21.98 -7.00 12.54
C VAL A 154 -21.73 -8.31 13.27
N GLN A 155 -21.17 -8.24 14.47
CA GLN A 155 -20.96 -9.45 15.26
C GLN A 155 -22.31 -10.09 15.59
N VAL A 156 -22.39 -11.41 15.46
CA VAL A 156 -23.66 -12.17 15.56
C VAL A 156 -24.50 -11.83 16.80
N ILE A 157 -23.85 -11.52 17.93
CA ILE A 157 -24.49 -11.22 19.22
C ILE A 157 -25.35 -9.95 19.16
N ILE A 158 -24.92 -8.91 18.44
CA ILE A 158 -25.61 -7.60 18.38
C ILE A 158 -26.51 -7.45 17.16
N LYS A 159 -26.56 -8.46 16.28
CA LYS A 159 -27.31 -8.44 15.02
C LYS A 159 -28.76 -7.96 15.19
N GLN A 160 -29.51 -8.58 16.10
CA GLN A 160 -30.94 -8.30 16.24
C GLN A 160 -31.18 -6.86 16.74
N LYS A 161 -30.41 -6.42 17.74
CA LYS A 161 -30.46 -5.07 18.29
C LYS A 161 -30.14 -4.03 17.20
N PHE A 162 -29.07 -4.25 16.44
CA PHE A 162 -28.68 -3.33 15.37
C PHE A 162 -29.73 -3.26 14.25
N LEU A 163 -30.26 -4.40 13.79
CA LEU A 163 -31.33 -4.43 12.77
C LEU A 163 -32.60 -3.72 13.25
N SER A 164 -32.95 -3.83 14.53
CA SER A 164 -34.09 -3.12 15.12
C SER A 164 -33.88 -1.60 15.09
N LEU A 165 -32.67 -1.12 15.40
CA LEU A 165 -32.35 0.30 15.33
C LEU A 165 -32.38 0.81 13.88
N ILE A 166 -31.81 0.05 12.93
CA ILE A 166 -31.86 0.41 11.51
C ILE A 166 -33.32 0.52 11.03
N LYS A 167 -34.20 -0.40 11.45
CA LYS A 167 -35.63 -0.34 11.13
C LYS A 167 -36.33 0.87 11.77
N LYS A 168 -35.91 1.28 12.97
CA LYS A 168 -36.50 2.40 13.70
C LYS A 168 -36.16 3.76 13.08
N TYR A 169 -34.92 3.95 12.64
CA TYR A 169 -34.42 5.27 12.23
C TYR A 169 -34.37 5.50 10.72
N PHE A 170 -34.45 4.45 9.89
CA PHE A 170 -34.37 4.57 8.44
C PHE A 170 -35.66 4.15 7.73
N HIS A 171 -36.10 4.97 6.77
CA HIS A 171 -37.28 4.69 5.94
C HIS A 171 -37.10 3.45 5.06
N CYS A 172 -38.21 2.91 4.52
CA CYS A 172 -38.25 1.66 3.76
C CYS A 172 -37.19 1.51 2.65
N LYS A 173 -36.81 2.59 1.95
CA LYS A 173 -35.78 2.54 0.89
C LYS A 173 -34.37 2.36 1.48
N ASP A 174 -33.98 3.19 2.44
CA ASP A 174 -32.67 3.10 3.11
C ASP A 174 -32.53 1.81 3.93
N PHE A 175 -33.62 1.37 4.58
CA PHE A 175 -33.65 0.10 5.30
C PHE A 175 -33.28 -1.08 4.40
N LYS A 176 -33.82 -1.13 3.16
CA LYS A 176 -33.50 -2.20 2.20
C LYS A 176 -32.04 -2.17 1.81
N ILE A 177 -31.48 -0.98 1.56
CA ILE A 177 -30.06 -0.80 1.21
C ILE A 177 -29.18 -1.28 2.37
N PHE A 178 -29.39 -0.78 3.59
CA PHE A 178 -28.61 -1.22 4.75
C PHE A 178 -28.72 -2.72 5.00
N LYS A 179 -29.92 -3.29 4.85
CA LYS A 179 -30.11 -4.73 5.01
C LYS A 179 -29.29 -5.53 4.00
N SER A 180 -29.10 -5.05 2.76
CA SER A 180 -28.20 -5.69 1.79
C SER A 180 -26.72 -5.46 2.07
N THR A 181 -26.37 -4.39 2.77
CA THR A 181 -24.99 -4.02 3.13
C THR A 181 -24.48 -4.76 4.39
N ILE A 182 -25.39 -5.23 5.26
CA ILE A 182 -25.05 -5.88 6.53
C ILE A 182 -24.60 -7.33 6.31
N CYS A 183 -23.41 -7.65 6.80
CA CYS A 183 -22.84 -8.99 6.85
C CYS A 183 -22.64 -9.42 8.30
N ILE A 184 -22.92 -10.67 8.61
CA ILE A 184 -22.77 -11.21 9.97
C ILE A 184 -21.48 -12.00 10.04
N PHE A 185 -20.69 -11.76 11.08
CA PHE A 185 -19.49 -12.55 11.36
C PHE A 185 -19.52 -13.11 12.78
N LYS A 186 -18.81 -14.23 12.96
CA LYS A 186 -18.61 -14.87 14.27
C LYS A 186 -17.18 -14.69 14.75
N SER A 187 -16.22 -14.72 13.82
CA SER A 187 -14.79 -14.62 14.10
C SER A 187 -14.10 -13.60 13.20
N THR A 188 -13.07 -12.94 13.73
CA THR A 188 -12.21 -12.03 12.97
C THR A 188 -11.41 -12.72 11.86
N LYS A 189 -11.30 -14.05 11.89
CA LYS A 189 -10.71 -14.85 10.81
C LYS A 189 -11.49 -14.78 9.50
N GLU A 190 -12.75 -14.34 9.54
CA GLU A 190 -13.62 -14.19 8.37
C GLU A 190 -13.28 -12.93 7.55
N PHE A 191 -12.48 -12.02 8.10
CA PHE A 191 -12.06 -10.82 7.37
C PHE A 191 -11.03 -11.19 6.31
N THR A 192 -11.44 -11.13 5.05
CA THR A 192 -10.55 -11.42 3.94
C THR A 192 -9.47 -10.33 3.80
N PRO A 193 -8.22 -10.72 3.53
CA PRO A 193 -7.18 -9.78 3.15
C PRO A 193 -7.53 -9.03 1.87
N ARG A 194 -6.89 -7.89 1.66
CA ARG A 194 -6.95 -7.10 0.41
C ARG A 194 -6.72 -7.98 -0.82
N THR A 195 -7.60 -7.87 -1.82
CA THR A 195 -7.48 -8.55 -3.13
C THR A 195 -7.33 -7.58 -4.31
N SER A 196 -7.63 -6.28 -4.14
CA SER A 196 -7.52 -5.25 -5.19
C SER A 196 -6.72 -4.02 -4.75
N TYR A 197 -6.22 -3.24 -5.72
CA TYR A 197 -5.46 -1.99 -5.52
C TYR A 197 -6.32 -0.77 -5.22
N ASN A 198 -7.54 -0.98 -4.74
CA ASN A 198 -8.44 0.12 -4.43
C ASN A 198 -8.13 0.64 -3.03
N MET A 199 -8.49 1.90 -2.78
CA MET A 199 -8.42 2.49 -1.45
C MET A 199 -9.41 1.79 -0.52
N ASN A 200 -8.92 1.22 0.58
CA ASN A 200 -9.77 0.53 1.55
C ASN A 200 -9.79 1.26 2.88
N ILE A 201 -10.94 1.85 3.17
CA ILE A 201 -11.23 2.60 4.39
C ILE A 201 -12.14 1.76 5.26
N MET A 202 -11.78 1.62 6.53
CA MET A 202 -12.55 0.82 7.49
C MET A 202 -12.79 1.61 8.76
N SER A 203 -13.94 1.41 9.40
CA SER A 203 -14.15 1.80 10.80
C SER A 203 -14.35 0.58 11.69
N ILE A 204 -13.82 0.62 12.90
CA ILE A 204 -14.03 -0.37 13.96
C ILE A 204 -14.71 0.35 15.11
N TRP A 205 -15.83 -0.21 15.57
CA TRP A 205 -16.60 0.34 16.68
C TRP A 205 -16.54 -0.63 17.86
N SER A 206 -16.02 -0.18 19.00
CA SER A 206 -15.85 -0.96 20.22
C SER A 206 -15.63 -0.04 21.40
N GLU A 207 -16.22 -0.34 22.54
CA GLU A 207 -15.86 0.33 23.80
C GLU A 207 -14.54 -0.23 24.37
N ASP A 208 -14.14 -1.44 23.98
CA ASP A 208 -12.81 -1.99 24.22
C ASP A 208 -11.79 -1.40 23.23
N LEU A 209 -11.24 -0.23 23.58
CA LEU A 209 -10.22 0.46 22.80
C LEU A 209 -8.94 -0.37 22.61
N VAL A 210 -8.58 -1.22 23.59
CA VAL A 210 -7.37 -2.06 23.51
C VAL A 210 -7.54 -3.10 22.42
N TYR A 211 -8.68 -3.79 22.41
CA TYR A 211 -8.97 -4.77 21.38
C TYR A 211 -9.20 -4.13 20.01
N ALA A 212 -9.88 -2.99 19.93
CA ALA A 212 -10.05 -2.26 18.68
C ALA A 212 -8.72 -1.83 18.06
N ARG A 213 -7.78 -1.32 18.88
CA ARG A 213 -6.40 -1.01 18.47
C ARG A 213 -5.68 -2.24 17.94
N TYR A 214 -5.71 -3.34 18.70
CA TYR A 214 -5.11 -4.59 18.26
C TYR A 214 -5.68 -5.04 16.91
N LEU A 215 -7.01 -5.07 16.77
CA LEU A 215 -7.67 -5.46 15.52
C LEU A 215 -7.28 -4.54 14.37
N ALA A 216 -7.23 -3.22 14.60
CA ALA A 216 -6.76 -2.25 13.61
C ALA A 216 -5.34 -2.57 13.14
N THR A 217 -4.42 -2.96 14.02
CA THR A 217 -3.04 -3.31 13.60
C THR A 217 -2.98 -4.55 12.71
N VAL A 218 -3.81 -5.56 12.98
CA VAL A 218 -3.81 -6.85 12.26
C VAL A 218 -4.51 -6.76 10.90
N LEU A 219 -5.53 -5.91 10.77
CA LEU A 219 -6.29 -5.77 9.53
C LEU A 219 -5.46 -5.14 8.40
N ASN A 220 -5.48 -5.79 7.24
CA ASN A 220 -4.79 -5.29 6.04
C ASN A 220 -5.68 -4.29 5.28
N ARG A 221 -5.71 -3.04 5.75
CA ARG A 221 -6.47 -1.90 5.20
C ARG A 221 -5.57 -0.66 5.14
N ASP A 222 -5.86 0.26 4.22
CA ASP A 222 -5.06 1.47 4.03
C ASP A 222 -5.34 2.50 5.14
N ILE A 223 -6.61 2.64 5.54
CA ILE A 223 -6.99 3.49 6.67
C ILE A 223 -8.00 2.77 7.55
N ILE A 224 -7.79 2.85 8.86
CA ILE A 224 -8.70 2.31 9.86
C ILE A 224 -9.03 3.40 10.86
N PHE A 225 -10.31 3.69 11.00
CA PHE A 225 -10.85 4.57 12.03
C PHE A 225 -11.35 3.73 13.21
N VAL A 226 -11.11 4.17 14.44
CA VAL A 226 -11.59 3.52 15.67
C VAL A 226 -12.56 4.46 16.37
N ASN A 227 -13.81 4.00 16.55
CA ASN A 227 -14.96 4.75 17.09
C ASN A 227 -15.32 6.05 16.36
N VAL A 228 -14.79 6.23 15.17
CA VAL A 228 -15.15 7.26 14.21
C VAL A 228 -15.16 6.65 12.82
N HIS A 229 -15.69 7.38 11.83
CA HIS A 229 -15.55 6.99 10.43
C HIS A 229 -15.44 8.23 9.56
N MET A 230 -14.33 8.37 8.84
CA MET A 230 -14.08 9.51 7.95
C MET A 230 -14.18 10.87 8.65
N ASP A 231 -13.91 10.90 9.96
CA ASP A 231 -13.66 12.15 10.67
C ASP A 231 -12.19 12.50 10.51
N LEU A 232 -11.95 13.56 9.74
CA LEU A 232 -10.61 13.98 9.33
C LEU A 232 -10.11 15.20 10.09
N TYR A 233 -10.85 15.62 11.11
CA TYR A 233 -10.58 16.66 12.11
C TYR A 233 -9.74 17.84 11.61
N GLY A 234 -10.40 18.93 11.21
CA GLY A 234 -9.69 20.13 10.79
C GLY A 234 -8.92 19.97 9.47
N GLY A 235 -8.97 18.82 8.81
CA GLY A 235 -8.06 18.52 7.71
C GLY A 235 -6.63 18.25 8.15
N ASP A 236 -6.45 17.80 9.40
CA ASP A 236 -5.15 17.34 9.90
C ASP A 236 -4.75 15.99 9.31
N ILE A 237 -5.74 15.19 8.89
CA ILE A 237 -5.51 13.87 8.30
C ILE A 237 -5.48 13.97 6.78
N LEU A 238 -4.43 13.46 6.16
CA LEU A 238 -4.33 13.34 4.70
C LEU A 238 -4.54 11.87 4.30
N LEU A 239 -5.58 11.61 3.51
CA LEU A 239 -5.82 10.25 2.99
C LEU A 239 -4.79 9.96 1.87
N PRO A 240 -4.10 8.80 1.90
CA PRO A 240 -3.00 8.47 0.99
C PRO A 240 -3.47 8.06 -0.42
N TYR A 241 -4.45 8.74 -1.02
CA TYR A 241 -5.02 8.35 -2.32
C TYR A 241 -3.96 8.26 -3.41
N VAL A 242 -3.10 9.28 -3.54
CA VAL A 242 -2.09 9.30 -4.59
C VAL A 242 -1.10 8.15 -4.42
N LYS A 243 -0.73 7.82 -3.17
CA LYS A 243 0.15 6.68 -2.90
C LYS A 243 -0.55 5.35 -3.12
N VAL A 244 -1.83 5.23 -2.78
CA VAL A 244 -2.60 3.98 -3.00
C VAL A 244 -2.86 3.74 -4.48
N PHE A 245 -3.30 4.76 -5.22
CA PHE A 245 -3.58 4.64 -6.65
C PHE A 245 -2.30 4.63 -7.51
N GLY A 246 -1.24 5.31 -7.09
CA GLY A 246 0.08 5.23 -7.73
C GLY A 246 0.61 3.79 -7.84
N LYS A 247 0.27 2.91 -6.89
CA LYS A 247 0.62 1.48 -6.92
C LYS A 247 0.07 0.74 -8.13
N ILE A 248 -1.05 1.19 -8.70
CA ILE A 248 -1.64 0.60 -9.92
C ILE A 248 -0.71 0.87 -11.11
N TYR A 249 0.01 1.99 -11.10
CA TYR A 249 0.87 2.45 -12.18
C TYR A 249 2.35 2.02 -11.99
N GLU A 250 2.77 1.66 -10.78
CA GLU A 250 4.16 1.23 -10.46
C GLU A 250 4.47 -0.24 -10.79
N GLY A 251 3.53 -1.02 -11.35
CA GLY A 251 3.83 -2.35 -11.90
C GLY A 251 4.05 -3.49 -10.87
N PHE A 252 3.84 -3.25 -9.58
CA PHE A 252 3.94 -4.27 -8.54
C PHE A 252 2.79 -5.27 -8.64
N LYS A 253 3.00 -6.43 -9.26
CA LYS A 253 1.96 -7.46 -9.44
C LYS A 253 1.77 -8.32 -8.18
N LEU A 254 0.54 -8.40 -7.66
CA LEU A 254 0.14 -9.37 -6.63
C LEU A 254 -0.29 -10.73 -7.22
N THR A 255 -0.49 -10.78 -8.54
CA THR A 255 -0.92 -11.96 -9.28
C THR A 255 -0.08 -12.13 -10.52
N PHE A 256 0.35 -13.35 -10.78
CA PHE A 256 1.05 -13.72 -12.00
C PHE A 256 0.04 -13.82 -13.15
N ASN A 257 0.21 -13.02 -14.21
CA ASN A 257 -0.64 -13.11 -15.39
C ASN A 257 0.09 -13.91 -16.47
N ASP A 258 -0.44 -15.11 -16.77
CA ASP A 258 0.20 -16.09 -17.65
C ASP A 258 0.46 -15.51 -19.06
N ASP A 259 -0.37 -14.59 -19.54
CA ASP A 259 -0.31 -14.10 -20.92
C ASP A 259 0.86 -13.12 -21.18
N SER A 260 1.54 -12.64 -20.14
CA SER A 260 2.60 -11.63 -20.27
C SER A 260 4.01 -12.17 -20.52
N ILE A 261 4.23 -13.48 -20.37
CA ILE A 261 5.58 -14.06 -20.47
C ILE A 261 5.82 -14.59 -21.87
N ARG A 262 6.73 -13.93 -22.60
CA ARG A 262 7.44 -14.51 -23.74
C ARG A 262 8.81 -14.93 -23.26
N VAL A 263 8.98 -16.16 -22.76
CA VAL A 263 10.33 -16.67 -22.51
C VAL A 263 10.94 -16.97 -23.88
N PRO A 264 12.07 -16.36 -24.25
CA PRO A 264 12.71 -16.65 -25.52
C PRO A 264 13.21 -18.09 -25.51
N ASN A 265 13.06 -18.80 -26.63
CA ASN A 265 13.82 -20.01 -26.91
C ASN A 265 15.30 -19.60 -27.01
N ALA A 266 16.03 -19.69 -25.91
CA ALA A 266 17.47 -19.46 -25.90
C ALA A 266 18.18 -20.68 -26.51
N ASN A 267 19.29 -20.46 -27.24
CA ASN A 267 20.09 -21.53 -27.87
C ASN A 267 20.35 -22.69 -26.90
N GLU A 268 19.63 -23.79 -27.13
CA GLU A 268 19.32 -24.82 -26.15
C GLU A 268 20.46 -25.82 -26.00
N VAL A 269 20.85 -26.12 -24.76
CA VAL A 269 21.48 -27.40 -24.43
C VAL A 269 20.42 -28.23 -23.72
N ASN A 270 19.77 -29.12 -24.47
CA ASN A 270 18.82 -30.06 -23.91
C ASN A 270 19.60 -31.24 -23.31
N PHE A 271 19.39 -31.55 -22.02
CA PHE A 271 20.12 -32.60 -21.30
C PHE A 271 19.91 -34.01 -21.85
N LEU A 272 19.07 -34.19 -22.86
CA LEU A 272 19.01 -35.44 -23.64
C LEU A 272 20.33 -35.74 -24.38
N HIS A 273 21.20 -34.75 -24.60
CA HIS A 273 22.45 -34.91 -25.37
C HIS A 273 23.77 -34.75 -24.59
N VAL A 274 23.75 -34.46 -23.29
CA VAL A 274 25.00 -34.39 -22.49
C VAL A 274 25.25 -35.74 -21.84
N LEU A 275 25.67 -36.70 -22.66
CA LEU A 275 26.27 -37.95 -22.22
C LEU A 275 27.70 -37.68 -21.73
N ASP A 276 27.94 -38.06 -20.48
CA ASP A 276 29.24 -38.42 -19.88
C ASP A 276 30.47 -37.67 -20.39
N LYS A 277 30.73 -36.48 -19.79
CA LYS A 277 32.10 -35.95 -19.66
C LYS A 277 32.13 -34.87 -18.57
N GLU A 278 32.74 -35.24 -17.44
CA GLU A 278 33.04 -34.43 -16.25
C GLU A 278 31.83 -33.96 -15.41
N SER A 279 31.86 -34.24 -14.10
CA SER A 279 30.81 -33.87 -13.14
C SER A 279 30.78 -32.35 -12.88
N MET A 280 30.35 -31.57 -13.86
CA MET A 280 30.18 -30.13 -13.71
C MET A 280 29.14 -29.84 -12.62
N PRO A 281 29.41 -28.92 -11.66
CA PRO A 281 28.44 -28.55 -10.64
C PRO A 281 27.15 -27.98 -11.27
N ILE A 282 26.00 -28.41 -10.75
CA ILE A 282 24.68 -28.03 -11.24
C ILE A 282 24.04 -27.04 -10.26
N CYS A 283 23.73 -25.84 -10.74
CA CYS A 283 22.97 -24.83 -10.03
C CYS A 283 21.49 -24.94 -10.42
N ASN A 284 20.70 -25.55 -9.54
CA ASN A 284 19.26 -25.72 -9.70
C ASN A 284 18.49 -24.45 -9.31
N LEU A 285 17.18 -24.43 -9.55
CA LEU A 285 16.30 -23.37 -9.04
C LEU A 285 16.08 -23.54 -7.54
N PHE A 286 15.78 -22.47 -6.81
CA PHE A 286 15.49 -22.55 -5.38
C PHE A 286 14.18 -21.82 -5.06
N TYR A 287 13.16 -22.54 -4.63
CA TYR A 287 11.88 -21.97 -4.18
C TYR A 287 11.24 -22.92 -3.18
N GLY A 288 10.28 -22.42 -2.38
CA GLY A 288 9.66 -23.23 -1.32
C GLY A 288 10.65 -23.72 -0.26
N GLY A 289 11.82 -23.07 -0.13
CA GLY A 289 12.89 -23.46 0.78
C GLY A 289 13.66 -24.72 0.37
N LYS A 290 13.60 -25.13 -0.90
CA LYS A 290 14.28 -26.32 -1.42
C LYS A 290 14.84 -26.08 -2.83
N TRP A 291 15.77 -26.94 -3.22
CA TRP A 291 16.32 -27.00 -4.57
C TRP A 291 15.40 -27.78 -5.52
N HIS A 292 15.22 -27.28 -6.74
CA HIS A 292 14.35 -27.83 -7.78
C HIS A 292 15.06 -27.86 -9.13
N LYS A 293 15.00 -29.02 -9.83
CA LYS A 293 15.36 -29.09 -11.25
C LYS A 293 14.35 -28.24 -12.06
N PRO A 294 14.77 -27.58 -13.14
CA PRO A 294 13.86 -26.86 -14.01
C PRO A 294 12.87 -27.82 -14.66
N VAL A 295 11.62 -27.41 -14.85
CA VAL A 295 10.51 -28.26 -15.34
C VAL A 295 10.85 -28.95 -16.66
N LYS A 296 11.48 -28.23 -17.59
CA LYS A 296 11.91 -28.79 -18.89
C LYS A 296 13.32 -29.41 -18.87
N ASN A 297 13.97 -29.48 -17.71
CA ASN A 297 15.34 -29.98 -17.55
C ASN A 297 16.37 -29.24 -18.45
N ILE A 298 16.15 -27.95 -18.70
CA ILE A 298 17.00 -27.10 -19.54
C ILE A 298 18.01 -26.36 -18.67
N TYR A 299 19.25 -26.28 -19.13
CA TYR A 299 20.34 -25.57 -18.45
C TYR A 299 21.24 -24.86 -19.48
N TRP A 300 22.06 -23.92 -19.03
CA TRP A 300 23.18 -23.38 -19.83
C TRP A 300 24.49 -23.44 -19.05
N LYS A 301 25.60 -23.41 -19.79
CA LYS A 301 26.95 -23.40 -19.23
C LYS A 301 27.38 -21.97 -18.86
N HIS A 302 27.85 -21.78 -17.63
CA HIS A 302 28.43 -20.52 -17.15
C HIS A 302 29.48 -20.81 -16.05
N ASN A 303 30.68 -20.21 -16.15
CA ASN A 303 31.78 -20.36 -15.18
C ASN A 303 32.06 -21.82 -14.76
N ASN A 304 32.14 -22.74 -15.74
CA ASN A 304 32.31 -24.18 -15.52
C ASN A 304 31.22 -24.85 -14.66
N MET A 305 30.06 -24.22 -14.53
CA MET A 305 28.84 -24.77 -13.90
C MET A 305 27.70 -24.82 -14.91
N LEU A 306 26.68 -25.64 -14.61
CA LEU A 306 25.44 -25.73 -15.36
C LEU A 306 24.33 -25.04 -14.57
N TRP A 307 23.81 -23.94 -15.09
CA TRP A 307 22.77 -23.14 -14.45
C TRP A 307 21.42 -23.47 -15.06
N ALA A 308 20.43 -23.73 -14.20
CA ALA A 308 19.08 -24.07 -14.62
C ALA A 308 18.44 -22.95 -15.42
N ASN A 309 17.68 -23.30 -16.46
CA ASN A 309 16.93 -22.33 -17.26
C ASN A 309 15.45 -22.34 -16.90
N ALA A 310 15.06 -21.39 -16.04
CA ALA A 310 13.69 -21.24 -15.62
C ALA A 310 12.78 -20.93 -16.80
N THR A 311 11.82 -21.83 -17.03
CA THR A 311 10.76 -21.67 -18.02
C THR A 311 9.56 -20.95 -17.40
N LYS A 312 8.54 -20.66 -18.21
CA LYS A 312 7.29 -20.05 -17.74
C LYS A 312 6.66 -20.82 -16.57
N ASP A 313 6.68 -22.15 -16.62
CA ASP A 313 6.11 -23.00 -15.57
C ASP A 313 6.90 -22.87 -14.26
N ASP A 314 8.24 -22.87 -14.36
CA ASP A 314 9.13 -22.65 -13.20
C ASP A 314 8.87 -21.29 -12.55
N ILE A 315 8.73 -20.24 -13.37
CA ILE A 315 8.47 -18.88 -12.90
C ILE A 315 7.13 -18.81 -12.17
N LYS A 316 6.08 -19.42 -12.72
CA LYS A 316 4.75 -19.46 -12.10
C LYS A 316 4.76 -20.17 -10.75
N ILE A 317 5.42 -21.33 -10.66
CA ILE A 317 5.55 -22.10 -9.41
C ILE A 317 6.34 -21.29 -8.37
N CYS A 318 7.46 -20.69 -8.78
CA CYS A 318 8.28 -19.85 -7.92
C CYS A 318 7.52 -18.62 -7.41
N PHE A 319 6.75 -17.96 -8.27
CA PHE A 319 5.95 -16.79 -7.90
C PHE A 319 4.84 -17.15 -6.90
N ASN A 320 4.16 -18.28 -7.09
CA ASN A 320 3.18 -18.77 -6.13
C ASN A 320 3.83 -19.12 -4.78
N SER A 321 5.02 -19.73 -4.80
CA SER A 321 5.82 -19.95 -3.59
C SER A 321 6.13 -18.63 -2.88
N ALA A 322 6.51 -17.58 -3.62
CA ALA A 322 6.75 -16.25 -3.07
C ALA A 322 5.50 -15.65 -2.40
N ILE A 323 4.33 -15.79 -3.03
CA ILE A 323 3.05 -15.34 -2.45
C ILE A 323 2.74 -16.07 -1.14
N GLU A 324 2.91 -17.40 -1.09
CA GLU A 324 2.66 -18.17 0.14
C GLU A 324 3.65 -17.80 1.25
N GLY A 325 4.93 -17.62 0.91
CA GLY A 325 5.93 -17.13 1.84
C GLY A 325 5.58 -15.74 2.38
N PHE A 326 5.17 -14.82 1.50
CA PHE A 326 4.73 -13.48 1.85
C PHE A 326 3.56 -13.48 2.84
N LYS A 327 2.54 -14.33 2.61
CA LYS A 327 1.36 -14.44 3.48
C LYS A 327 1.73 -14.71 4.93
N ILE A 328 2.77 -15.50 5.17
CA ILE A 328 3.28 -15.82 6.51
C ILE A 328 4.20 -14.70 7.02
N TRP A 329 5.16 -14.28 6.20
CA TRP A 329 6.23 -13.37 6.62
C TRP A 329 5.73 -11.97 7.01
N LYS A 330 4.70 -11.49 6.30
CA LYS A 330 4.11 -10.18 6.59
C LYS A 330 3.41 -10.09 7.94
N THR A 331 3.00 -11.23 8.54
CA THR A 331 2.30 -11.24 9.84
C THR A 331 3.26 -11.23 11.02
N TRP A 332 4.57 -11.42 10.77
CA TRP A 332 5.57 -11.34 11.82
C TRP A 332 5.80 -9.88 12.23
N SER A 333 6.16 -9.65 13.49
CA SER A 333 6.59 -8.32 13.93
C SER A 333 7.96 -7.98 13.34
N ILE A 334 8.27 -6.68 13.24
CA ILE A 334 9.62 -6.22 12.83
C ILE A 334 10.69 -6.84 13.74
N THR A 335 10.44 -6.89 15.05
CA THR A 335 11.33 -7.52 16.03
C THR A 335 11.61 -8.98 15.69
N ASN A 336 10.58 -9.79 15.43
CA ASN A 336 10.77 -11.21 15.09
C ASN A 336 11.57 -11.39 13.80
N ARG A 337 11.33 -10.53 12.80
CA ARG A 337 12.08 -10.56 11.54
C ARG A 337 13.55 -10.18 11.76
N ILE A 338 13.82 -9.14 12.54
CA ILE A 338 15.17 -8.73 12.94
C ILE A 338 15.88 -9.86 13.68
N ASP A 339 15.22 -10.49 14.64
CA ASP A 339 15.84 -11.54 15.46
C ASP A 339 16.29 -12.73 14.60
N VAL A 340 15.46 -13.18 13.66
CA VAL A 340 15.84 -14.26 12.73
C VAL A 340 16.96 -13.83 11.78
N LEU A 341 16.97 -12.59 11.30
CA LEU A 341 18.00 -12.09 10.37
C LEU A 341 19.31 -11.70 11.07
N SER A 342 19.28 -11.47 12.39
CA SER A 342 20.45 -11.07 13.17
C SER A 342 21.58 -12.10 13.13
N GLN A 343 21.25 -13.39 13.08
CA GLN A 343 22.22 -14.48 12.97
C GLN A 343 23.02 -14.38 11.67
N MET A 344 22.36 -14.03 10.55
CA MET A 344 23.03 -13.82 9.27
C MET A 344 23.97 -12.63 9.32
N ILE A 345 23.55 -11.51 9.92
CA ILE A 345 24.42 -10.33 10.06
C ILE A 345 25.66 -10.67 10.89
N THR A 346 25.50 -11.43 11.96
CA THR A 346 26.64 -11.88 12.77
C THR A 346 27.63 -12.68 11.92
N ILE A 347 27.16 -13.64 11.11
CA ILE A 347 28.02 -14.39 10.18
C ILE A 347 28.71 -13.44 9.18
N LEU A 348 27.98 -12.46 8.63
CA LEU A 348 28.54 -11.47 7.70
C LEU A 348 29.60 -10.58 8.35
N LYS A 349 29.47 -10.25 9.64
CA LYS A 349 30.47 -9.44 10.37
C LYS A 349 31.83 -10.11 10.45
N TYR A 350 31.87 -11.43 10.58
CA TYR A 350 33.12 -12.20 10.65
C TYR A 350 33.82 -12.35 9.29
N ASN A 351 33.13 -12.03 8.19
CA ASN A 351 33.71 -12.01 6.86
C ASN A 351 34.11 -10.58 6.49
N SER A 352 35.42 -10.32 6.33
CA SER A 352 35.95 -8.98 6.05
C SER A 352 35.33 -8.33 4.81
N LYS A 353 34.92 -9.13 3.81
CA LYS A 353 34.19 -8.67 2.62
C LYS A 353 32.87 -7.97 2.98
N PHE A 354 32.11 -8.50 3.94
CA PHE A 354 30.77 -8.02 4.25
C PHE A 354 30.69 -7.06 5.44
N SER A 355 31.83 -6.69 6.05
CA SER A 355 31.87 -5.82 7.24
C SER A 355 31.12 -4.49 7.04
N LYS A 356 31.33 -3.80 5.91
CA LYS A 356 30.61 -2.56 5.58
C LYS A 356 29.10 -2.80 5.40
N THR A 357 28.72 -3.90 4.77
CA THR A 357 27.31 -4.30 4.58
C THR A 357 26.65 -4.56 5.93
N ALA A 358 27.31 -5.29 6.82
CA ALA A 358 26.81 -5.58 8.15
C ALA A 358 26.58 -4.32 9.00
N SER A 359 27.49 -3.33 8.92
CA SER A 359 27.32 -2.04 9.60
C SER A 359 26.11 -1.26 9.08
N LYS A 360 25.93 -1.18 7.75
CA LYS A 360 24.75 -0.54 7.14
C LYS A 360 23.45 -1.22 7.56
N LEU A 361 23.43 -2.55 7.57
CA LEU A 361 22.28 -3.32 8.00
C LEU A 361 21.94 -3.09 9.47
N THR A 362 22.96 -3.02 10.34
CA THR A 362 22.75 -2.71 11.76
C THR A 362 22.09 -1.32 11.93
N GLY A 363 22.54 -0.31 11.16
CA GLY A 363 21.89 1.00 11.13
C GLY A 363 20.43 0.94 10.67
N PHE A 364 20.14 0.18 9.61
CA PHE A 364 18.78 -0.02 9.11
C PHE A 364 17.87 -0.75 10.12
N PHE A 365 18.40 -1.70 10.89
CA PHE A 365 17.64 -2.40 11.95
C PHE A 365 17.18 -1.43 13.03
N ASN A 366 18.09 -0.57 13.48
CA ASN A 366 17.79 0.43 14.51
C ASN A 366 16.75 1.43 14.00
N PHE A 367 16.91 1.90 12.76
CA PHE A 367 15.94 2.77 12.10
C PHE A 367 14.54 2.13 12.04
N THR A 368 14.43 0.92 11.49
CA THR A 368 13.13 0.23 11.33
C THR A 368 12.46 -0.12 12.65
N ARG A 369 13.22 -0.35 13.72
CA ARG A 369 12.69 -0.59 15.07
C ARG A 369 12.11 0.69 15.68
N ALA A 370 12.72 1.84 15.41
CA ALA A 370 12.27 3.14 15.89
C ALA A 370 11.16 3.76 15.02
N TRP A 371 10.91 3.21 13.82
CA TRP A 371 9.93 3.72 12.88
C TRP A 371 8.50 3.46 13.34
N LEU A 372 7.96 4.39 14.11
CA LEU A 372 6.55 4.54 14.40
C LEU A 372 6.24 6.02 14.54
N LEU A 373 5.43 6.55 13.63
CA LEU A 373 4.98 7.94 13.71
C LEU A 373 3.60 7.95 14.37
N CYS A 374 3.54 8.60 15.53
CA CYS A 374 2.30 8.81 16.28
C CYS A 374 2.13 10.31 16.49
N SER A 375 1.03 10.86 16.01
CA SER A 375 0.62 12.22 16.33
C SER A 375 -0.67 12.19 17.12
N GLN A 376 -0.78 13.07 18.11
CA GLN A 376 -1.94 13.15 18.98
C GLN A 376 -2.32 14.61 19.14
N ASN A 377 -3.62 14.89 19.08
CA ASN A 377 -4.20 16.15 19.49
C ASN A 377 -5.33 15.89 20.52
N ASP A 378 -6.03 16.94 20.94
CA ASP A 378 -7.07 16.85 21.97
C ASP A 378 -8.28 15.95 21.61
N ARG A 379 -8.37 15.48 20.36
CA ARG A 379 -9.51 14.67 19.89
C ARG A 379 -9.11 13.37 19.21
N LEU A 380 -8.00 13.35 18.48
CA LEU A 380 -7.57 12.20 17.71
C LEU A 380 -6.14 11.79 18.05
N GLU A 381 -5.92 10.48 18.02
CA GLU A 381 -4.59 9.87 17.91
C GLU A 381 -4.46 9.27 16.51
N VAL A 382 -3.44 9.67 15.76
CA VAL A 382 -3.12 9.14 14.43
C VAL A 382 -1.83 8.36 14.49
N ILE A 383 -1.93 7.06 14.28
CA ILE A 383 -0.80 6.15 14.17
C ILE A 383 -0.54 5.89 12.70
N GLN A 384 0.59 6.37 12.20
CA GLN A 384 1.10 6.04 10.89
C GLN A 384 1.97 4.80 11.00
N ASN A 385 1.45 3.70 10.44
CA ASN A 385 2.14 2.43 10.33
C ASN A 385 2.42 2.15 8.86
N ARG A 386 3.23 1.13 8.57
CA ARG A 386 3.49 0.70 7.19
C ARG A 386 3.28 -0.80 7.06
N ILE A 387 2.66 -1.19 5.95
CA ILE A 387 2.48 -2.60 5.58
C ILE A 387 3.47 -2.98 4.48
N PRO A 388 3.97 -4.22 4.44
CA PRO A 388 4.84 -4.68 3.36
C PRO A 388 4.17 -4.58 1.99
N ARG A 389 4.96 -4.31 0.94
CA ARG A 389 4.49 -4.24 -0.46
C ARG A 389 4.06 -5.58 -1.05
N GLY A 390 4.80 -6.66 -0.80
CA GLY A 390 4.52 -7.96 -1.40
C GLY A 390 5.76 -8.74 -1.79
N VAL A 391 5.75 -9.23 -3.04
CA VAL A 391 6.88 -9.93 -3.65
C VAL A 391 7.77 -8.89 -4.35
N ILE A 392 9.04 -8.84 -3.98
CA ILE A 392 10.04 -7.93 -4.55
C ILE A 392 11.06 -8.72 -5.36
N ILE A 393 11.41 -8.22 -6.54
CA ILE A 393 12.42 -8.83 -7.40
C ILE A 393 13.80 -8.24 -7.11
N LEU A 394 14.86 -9.06 -7.09
CA LEU A 394 16.24 -8.60 -6.97
C LEU A 394 17.13 -9.19 -8.07
N LYS A 395 18.06 -8.39 -8.56
CA LYS A 395 19.09 -8.78 -9.53
C LYS A 395 20.29 -7.86 -9.35
N GLU A 396 21.43 -8.40 -8.94
CA GLU A 396 22.61 -7.57 -8.67
C GLU A 396 23.86 -8.15 -9.28
N ARG A 397 24.84 -7.28 -9.59
CA ARG A 397 26.18 -7.71 -9.99
C ARG A 397 27.09 -7.96 -8.79
N SER A 398 26.92 -7.17 -7.73
CA SER A 398 27.69 -7.30 -6.49
C SER A 398 26.92 -8.13 -5.47
N GLU A 399 27.59 -9.16 -4.95
CA GLU A 399 27.09 -9.99 -3.87
C GLU A 399 26.82 -9.18 -2.58
N GLU A 400 27.65 -8.16 -2.31
CA GLU A 400 27.48 -7.30 -1.13
C GLU A 400 26.20 -6.47 -1.22
N ILE A 401 25.90 -5.94 -2.42
CA ILE A 401 24.67 -5.19 -2.69
C ILE A 401 23.46 -6.12 -2.66
N LEU A 402 23.59 -7.33 -3.21
CA LEU A 402 22.52 -8.32 -3.21
C LEU A 402 22.10 -8.69 -1.79
N ILE A 403 23.07 -9.01 -0.94
CA ILE A 403 22.81 -9.36 0.46
C ILE A 403 22.24 -8.17 1.24
N LEU A 404 22.78 -6.96 1.03
CA LEU A 404 22.27 -5.75 1.65
C LEU A 404 20.79 -5.54 1.32
N ARG A 405 20.43 -5.57 0.03
CA ARG A 405 19.06 -5.35 -0.44
C ARG A 405 18.13 -6.48 -0.04
N LEU A 406 18.57 -7.73 -0.13
CA LEU A 406 17.82 -8.89 0.35
C LEU A 406 17.38 -8.70 1.79
N ILE A 407 18.33 -8.40 2.69
CA ILE A 407 18.03 -8.26 4.11
C ILE A 407 17.11 -7.05 4.36
N GLN A 408 17.34 -5.92 3.68
CA GLN A 408 16.47 -4.73 3.77
C GLN A 408 15.02 -5.05 3.38
N VAL A 409 14.83 -5.74 2.25
CA VAL A 409 13.51 -6.15 1.75
C VAL A 409 12.82 -7.09 2.74
N LEU A 410 13.55 -8.05 3.30
CA LEU A 410 13.02 -9.01 4.27
C LEU A 410 12.58 -8.34 5.57
N ILE A 411 13.33 -7.37 6.11
CA ILE A 411 12.95 -6.64 7.33
C ILE A 411 11.68 -5.82 7.14
N SER A 412 11.53 -5.21 5.97
CA SER A 412 10.30 -4.53 5.55
C SER A 412 9.11 -5.49 5.38
N GLY A 413 9.28 -6.80 5.57
CA GLY A 413 8.23 -7.82 5.63
C GLY A 413 7.80 -8.36 4.27
N ASN A 414 8.58 -8.08 3.22
CA ASN A 414 8.35 -8.57 1.87
C ASN A 414 8.97 -9.95 1.65
N SER A 415 8.45 -10.71 0.69
CA SER A 415 9.14 -11.88 0.14
C SER A 415 9.95 -11.49 -1.08
N VAL A 416 10.92 -12.31 -1.46
CA VAL A 416 11.88 -12.00 -2.52
C VAL A 416 11.95 -13.11 -3.56
N ILE A 417 12.03 -12.70 -4.83
CA ILE A 417 12.51 -13.54 -5.92
C ILE A 417 13.78 -12.90 -6.46
N VAL A 418 14.91 -13.56 -6.25
CA VAL A 418 16.17 -13.17 -6.88
C VAL A 418 16.20 -13.79 -8.28
N ILE A 419 16.57 -13.00 -9.29
CA ILE A 419 16.77 -13.48 -10.65
C ILE A 419 18.24 -13.31 -11.02
N ALA A 420 18.82 -14.33 -11.66
CA ALA A 420 20.22 -14.28 -12.09
C ALA A 420 20.41 -14.75 -13.54
N ASP A 421 21.25 -14.00 -14.25
CA ASP A 421 21.84 -14.29 -15.55
C ASP A 421 23.39 -14.35 -15.45
N LYS A 422 24.05 -14.51 -16.60
CA LYS A 422 25.52 -14.57 -16.73
C LYS A 422 26.28 -13.32 -16.26
N HIS A 423 25.58 -12.20 -16.02
CA HIS A 423 26.17 -10.93 -15.62
C HIS A 423 25.85 -10.55 -14.17
N SER A 424 25.06 -11.37 -13.48
CA SER A 424 24.66 -11.15 -12.09
C SER A 424 25.31 -12.14 -11.14
N CYS A 425 25.39 -11.75 -9.87
CA CYS A 425 25.82 -12.63 -8.80
C CYS A 425 24.70 -13.60 -8.38
N SER A 426 25.08 -14.68 -7.71
CA SER A 426 24.20 -15.77 -7.29
C SER A 426 24.15 -15.88 -5.78
N LEU A 427 22.96 -16.16 -5.22
CA LEU A 427 22.80 -16.48 -3.80
C LEU A 427 22.95 -17.97 -3.49
N THR A 428 23.31 -18.80 -4.49
CA THR A 428 23.44 -20.26 -4.32
C THR A 428 24.21 -20.67 -3.07
N PRO A 429 25.36 -20.04 -2.73
CA PRO A 429 26.12 -20.42 -1.53
C PRO A 429 25.37 -20.22 -0.20
N TYR A 430 24.31 -19.40 -0.19
CA TYR A 430 23.55 -19.04 1.00
C TYR A 430 22.20 -19.77 1.11
N CYS A 431 21.73 -20.42 0.06
CA CYS A 431 20.42 -21.07 0.02
C CYS A 431 20.24 -22.13 1.12
N ASP A 432 21.29 -22.88 1.45
CA ASP A 432 21.23 -23.89 2.52
C ASP A 432 21.20 -23.23 3.91
N ILE A 433 21.84 -22.07 4.07
CA ILE A 433 21.71 -21.26 5.29
C ILE A 433 20.28 -20.74 5.40
N PHE A 434 19.68 -20.28 4.30
CA PHE A 434 18.29 -19.81 4.28
C PHE A 434 17.29 -20.92 4.60
N SER A 435 17.51 -22.14 4.11
CA SER A 435 16.62 -23.29 4.35
C SER A 435 16.70 -23.82 5.78
N THR A 436 17.86 -23.72 6.42
CA THR A 436 18.09 -24.11 7.83
C THR A 436 17.74 -22.99 8.81
N SER A 437 17.64 -21.74 8.33
CA SER A 437 17.15 -20.61 9.11
C SER A 437 15.67 -20.73 9.42
N LYS A 438 15.20 -20.04 10.46
CA LYS A 438 13.76 -19.93 10.81
C LYS A 438 12.94 -19.09 9.81
N ILE A 439 13.46 -18.87 8.60
CA ILE A 439 12.79 -18.11 7.54
C ILE A 439 11.72 -19.02 6.91
N PRO A 440 10.44 -18.59 6.82
CA PRO A 440 9.41 -19.40 6.21
C PRO A 440 9.72 -19.75 4.76
N ARG A 441 9.29 -20.95 4.34
CA ARG A 441 9.42 -21.44 2.97
C ARG A 441 8.76 -20.45 2.00
N GLY A 442 9.44 -20.17 0.90
CA GLY A 442 8.97 -19.24 -0.12
C GLY A 442 9.20 -17.77 0.20
N VAL A 443 9.77 -17.40 1.35
CA VAL A 443 10.13 -15.99 1.61
C VAL A 443 11.33 -15.55 0.78
N ILE A 444 12.28 -16.45 0.53
CA ILE A 444 13.40 -16.25 -0.37
C ILE A 444 13.30 -17.29 -1.47
N ASN A 445 13.27 -16.82 -2.72
CA ASN A 445 13.25 -17.67 -3.91
C ASN A 445 14.29 -17.16 -4.89
N PHE A 446 14.74 -18.05 -5.78
CA PHE A 446 15.81 -17.78 -6.70
C PHE A 446 15.58 -18.50 -8.02
N LEU A 447 15.61 -17.72 -9.10
CA LEU A 447 15.47 -18.18 -10.46
C LEU A 447 16.74 -17.84 -11.24
N PHE A 448 17.13 -18.78 -12.08
CA PHE A 448 18.14 -18.57 -13.08
C PHE A 448 17.46 -18.45 -14.45
N ASN A 449 17.83 -17.46 -15.26
CA ASN A 449 17.54 -17.46 -16.69
C ASN A 449 18.73 -16.91 -17.50
N GLN A 450 19.03 -17.49 -18.67
CA GLN A 450 20.16 -17.07 -19.51
C GLN A 450 20.00 -15.62 -19.97
N ASN A 451 18.75 -15.23 -20.20
CA ASN A 451 18.34 -13.88 -20.55
C ASN A 451 17.16 -13.47 -19.67
N THR A 452 17.43 -12.66 -18.66
CA THR A 452 16.39 -12.19 -17.75
C THR A 452 15.59 -11.01 -18.29
N LYS A 453 15.86 -10.46 -19.48
CA LYS A 453 15.14 -9.27 -19.97
C LYS A 453 13.62 -9.45 -19.99
N ASP A 454 13.15 -10.58 -20.53
CA ASP A 454 11.72 -10.88 -20.58
C ASP A 454 11.16 -11.22 -19.19
N LEU A 455 12.01 -11.79 -18.31
CA LEU A 455 11.67 -12.06 -16.92
C LEU A 455 11.49 -10.76 -16.12
N GLU A 456 12.36 -9.78 -16.34
CA GLU A 456 12.29 -8.43 -15.77
C GLU A 456 11.00 -7.75 -16.20
N LEU A 457 10.70 -7.71 -17.50
CA LEU A 457 9.43 -7.14 -17.99
C LEU A 457 8.21 -7.87 -17.41
N SER A 458 8.28 -9.19 -17.24
CA SER A 458 7.17 -9.98 -16.72
C SER A 458 6.92 -9.76 -15.23
N LEU A 459 7.98 -9.75 -14.43
CA LEU A 459 7.92 -9.68 -12.96
C LEU A 459 7.94 -8.24 -12.44
N CYS A 460 8.68 -7.35 -13.08
CA CYS A 460 8.88 -5.95 -12.67
C CYS A 460 8.05 -4.94 -13.50
N ALA A 461 7.39 -5.38 -14.59
CA ALA A 461 6.69 -4.53 -15.57
C ALA A 461 7.58 -3.55 -16.35
N THR A 462 8.87 -3.44 -16.01
CA THR A 462 9.89 -2.61 -16.64
C THR A 462 11.24 -3.32 -16.54
N ASP A 463 12.30 -2.78 -17.16
CA ASP A 463 13.65 -3.32 -16.99
C ASP A 463 14.12 -3.17 -15.53
N TYR A 464 15.04 -4.05 -15.10
CA TYR A 464 15.45 -4.04 -13.70
C TYR A 464 16.07 -2.72 -13.25
N VAL A 465 16.78 -1.99 -14.13
CA VAL A 465 17.44 -0.73 -13.76
C VAL A 465 16.41 0.33 -13.39
N ASN A 466 15.31 0.43 -14.13
CA ASN A 466 14.23 1.35 -13.81
C ASN A 466 13.43 0.89 -12.58
N TYR A 467 13.21 -0.42 -12.43
CA TYR A 467 12.56 -0.99 -11.25
C TYR A 467 13.36 -0.76 -9.96
N GLU A 468 14.68 -0.99 -10.00
CA GLU A 468 15.59 -0.81 -8.88
C GLU A 468 15.58 0.63 -8.34
N LYS A 469 15.58 1.62 -9.23
CA LYS A 469 15.55 3.05 -8.88
C LYS A 469 14.29 3.47 -8.13
N GLN A 470 13.19 2.76 -8.32
CA GLN A 470 11.93 3.02 -7.60
C GLN A 470 11.99 2.53 -6.16
N LEU A 471 12.81 1.51 -5.87
CA LEU A 471 12.85 0.85 -4.57
C LEU A 471 14.02 1.29 -3.70
N PHE A 472 15.23 1.31 -4.27
CA PHE A 472 16.45 1.40 -3.49
C PHE A 472 17.10 2.78 -3.59
N THR A 473 17.29 3.41 -2.43
CA THR A 473 17.96 4.71 -2.30
C THR A 473 19.01 4.66 -1.20
N SER A 474 19.91 5.64 -1.16
CA SER A 474 20.91 5.77 -0.10
C SER A 474 20.31 6.20 1.25
N ASN A 475 19.17 6.89 1.24
CA ASN A 475 18.42 7.28 2.43
C ASN A 475 17.56 6.09 2.94
N PHE A 476 17.69 5.76 4.23
CA PHE A 476 16.97 4.63 4.86
C PHE A 476 15.46 4.85 4.96
N GLU A 477 15.02 6.08 5.26
CA GLU A 477 13.63 6.45 5.37
C GLU A 477 12.92 6.33 4.03
N LYS A 478 13.47 7.00 3.00
CA LYS A 478 12.93 6.91 1.64
C LYS A 478 12.89 5.48 1.12
N MET A 479 13.94 4.70 1.36
CA MET A 479 13.97 3.28 0.97
C MET A 479 12.93 2.46 1.74
N TYR A 480 12.74 2.69 3.04
CA TYR A 480 11.71 1.99 3.81
C TYR A 480 10.29 2.35 3.33
N ILE A 481 10.03 3.62 3.01
CA ILE A 481 8.80 4.09 2.36
C ILE A 481 8.60 3.40 1.01
N ASN A 482 9.66 3.26 0.21
CA ASN A 482 9.60 2.59 -1.09
C ASN A 482 9.43 1.06 -0.98
N LEU A 483 9.82 0.42 0.12
CA LEU A 483 9.64 -1.02 0.34
C LEU A 483 8.33 -1.38 1.05
N THR A 484 7.59 -0.38 1.52
CA THR A 484 6.36 -0.56 2.29
C THR A 484 5.25 0.34 1.73
N LEU A 485 4.06 0.25 2.32
CA LEU A 485 2.87 1.00 1.95
C LEU A 485 2.32 1.69 3.18
N SER A 486 1.87 2.93 3.02
CA SER A 486 1.26 3.70 4.11
C SER A 486 0.01 3.00 4.63
N LYS A 487 -0.12 2.94 5.95
CA LYS A 487 -1.30 2.50 6.69
C LYS A 487 -1.55 3.48 7.82
N GLN A 488 -2.75 4.03 7.90
CA GLN A 488 -3.12 4.96 8.96
C GLN A 488 -4.16 4.34 9.88
N ILE A 489 -3.97 4.50 11.19
CA ILE A 489 -4.97 4.18 12.20
C ILE A 489 -5.32 5.47 12.91
N VAL A 490 -6.60 5.84 12.89
CA VAL A 490 -7.12 7.07 13.46
C VAL A 490 -8.05 6.70 14.59
N LEU A 491 -7.77 7.16 15.80
CA LEU A 491 -8.54 6.86 16.99
C LEU A 491 -9.21 8.11 17.52
N SER A 492 -10.50 8.01 17.85
CA SER A 492 -11.15 9.03 18.68
C SER A 492 -10.71 8.86 20.13
N LEU A 493 -10.31 9.98 20.74
CA LEU A 493 -10.01 10.08 22.18
C LEU A 493 -11.22 10.58 22.98
N LYS A 494 -12.33 10.91 22.30
CA LYS A 494 -13.57 11.39 22.87
C LYS A 494 -14.76 10.55 22.45
#